data_AF-A0A8P0P9Y1-F1
#
_entry.id   AF-A0A8P0P9Y1-F1
#
_cell.length_a   1.000
_cell.length_b   1.000
_cell.length_c   1.000
_cell.angle_alpha   90.00
_cell.angle_beta   90.00
_cell.angle_gamma   90.00
#
_symmetry.space_group_name_H-M   'P 1'
#
loop_
_entity.id
_entity.type
_entity.pdbx_description
1 polymer ?
#
loop_
_entity_poly.entity_id
_entity_poly.type
_entity_poly.pdbx_seq_one_letter_code
_entity_poly.pdbx_strand_id
1 'polypeptide(L)' 'LPLAQDMIHPSKESEKVKKKKKNITQSPCHHFMGVGAPPWYKRKKVYSSAQTSV' A
#
# COMPACT_ATOMS: atom_id res chain seq x y z
N LEU A 1 -18.37 -9.62 -24.64
CA LEU A 1 -18.53 -9.73 -23.18
C LEU A 1 -17.46 -10.69 -22.69
N PRO A 2 -16.49 -10.28 -21.86
CA PRO A 2 -15.58 -11.26 -21.27
C PRO A 2 -16.43 -12.27 -20.50
N LEU A 3 -16.18 -13.55 -20.75
CA LEU A 3 -16.79 -14.67 -20.04
C LEU A 3 -16.68 -14.42 -18.52
N ALA A 4 -17.79 -14.60 -17.80
CA ALA A 4 -17.99 -14.32 -16.37
C ALA A 4 -16.71 -14.08 -15.55
N GLN A 5 -16.39 -12.82 -15.28
CA GLN A 5 -15.27 -12.46 -14.41
C GLN A 5 -15.71 -12.57 -12.95
N ASP A 6 -14.95 -13.30 -12.13
CA ASP A 6 -15.24 -13.41 -10.70
C ASP A 6 -15.03 -12.05 -10.01
N MET A 7 -16.14 -11.46 -9.58
CA MET A 7 -16.17 -10.17 -8.90
C MET A 7 -16.07 -10.29 -7.37
N ILE A 8 -16.22 -11.48 -6.81
CA ILE A 8 -16.28 -11.69 -5.36
C ILE A 8 -14.92 -12.19 -4.84
N HIS A 9 -14.22 -13.05 -5.60
CA HIS A 9 -12.93 -13.61 -5.20
C HIS A 9 -11.82 -13.35 -6.24
N PRO A 10 -11.39 -12.09 -6.41
CA PRO A 10 -10.36 -11.73 -7.36
C PRO A 10 -9.01 -12.28 -6.90
N SER A 11 -8.14 -12.60 -7.86
CA SER A 11 -6.76 -12.96 -7.55
C SER A 11 -6.02 -11.79 -6.91
N LYS A 12 -5.13 -12.10 -5.96
CA LYS A 12 -4.26 -11.13 -5.27
C LYS A 12 -3.44 -10.28 -6.24
N GLU A 13 -3.03 -10.86 -7.37
CA GLU A 13 -2.26 -10.14 -8.39
C GLU A 13 -3.12 -9.08 -9.08
N SER A 14 -4.36 -9.44 -9.43
CA SER A 14 -5.32 -8.52 -10.04
C SER A 14 -5.70 -7.35 -9.12
N GLU A 15 -5.72 -7.56 -7.79
CA GLU A 15 -6.00 -6.49 -6.82
C GLU A 15 -4.79 -5.56 -6.58
N LYS A 16 -3.56 -6.03 -6.75
CA LYS A 16 -2.35 -5.19 -6.57
C LYS A 16 -2.19 -4.16 -7.69
N VAL A 17 -2.61 -4.51 -8.92
CA VAL A 17 -2.52 -3.62 -10.09
C VAL A 17 -3.63 -2.57 -10.10
N LYS A 18 -4.77 -2.87 -9.45
CA LYS A 18 -5.90 -1.94 -9.35
C LYS A 18 -5.56 -0.74 -8.46
N LYS A 19 -6.15 0.41 -8.80
CA LYS A 19 -6.07 1.61 -7.95
C LYS A 19 -6.74 1.30 -6.61
N LYS A 20 -6.18 1.80 -5.50
CA LYS A 20 -6.72 1.58 -4.14
C LYS A 20 -8.24 1.74 -3.95
N LYS A 21 -8.88 2.68 -4.67
CA LYS A 21 -10.34 2.94 -4.62
C LYS A 21 -11.17 1.97 -5.49
N LYS A 22 -10.53 1.17 -6.34
CA LYS A 22 -11.15 0.19 -7.26
C LYS A 22 -10.92 -1.26 -6.81
N ASN A 23 -10.28 -1.46 -5.65
CA ASN A 23 -10.20 -2.79 -5.02
C ASN A 23 -11.55 -3.15 -4.43
N ILE A 24 -11.81 -4.45 -4.24
CA ILE A 24 -13.07 -4.90 -3.63
C ILE A 24 -13.23 -4.29 -2.25
N THR A 25 -12.15 -4.33 -1.47
CA THR A 25 -12.03 -3.60 -0.22
C THR A 25 -10.97 -2.52 -0.38
N GLN A 26 -11.34 -1.28 -0.06
CA GLN A 26 -10.39 -0.18 -0.10
C GLN A 26 -9.31 -0.36 0.98
N SER A 27 -8.04 -0.35 0.57
CA SER A 27 -6.90 -0.38 1.47
C SER A 27 -5.85 0.68 1.08
N PRO A 28 -5.12 1.26 2.05
CA PRO A 28 -4.01 2.16 1.72
C PRO A 28 -2.88 1.41 1.01
N CYS A 29 -2.40 1.93 -0.13
CA CYS A 29 -1.20 1.39 -0.81
C CYS A 29 0.12 1.87 -0.20
N HIS A 30 0.06 2.78 0.78
CA HIS A 30 1.23 3.37 1.42
C HIS A 30 1.49 2.66 2.75
N HIS A 31 2.74 2.60 3.17
CA HIS A 31 3.12 1.94 4.41
C HIS A 31 4.06 2.81 5.24
N PHE A 32 4.22 2.42 6.50
CA PHE A 32 5.26 3.00 7.34
C PHE A 32 6.56 2.22 7.17
N MET A 33 7.69 2.92 7.29
CA MET A 33 9.03 2.35 7.23
C MET A 33 9.81 2.76 8.47
N GLY A 34 10.59 1.83 9.01
CA GLY A 34 11.59 2.16 10.01
C GLY A 34 12.83 2.71 9.33
N VAL A 35 13.09 4.00 9.46
CA VAL A 35 14.33 4.61 8.97
C VAL A 35 15.24 4.83 10.17
N GLY A 36 16.49 4.36 10.06
CA GLY A 36 17.53 4.72 11.01
C GLY A 36 17.96 6.15 10.74
N ALA A 37 17.84 7.03 11.72
CA ALA A 37 18.35 8.39 11.63
C ALA A 37 19.57 8.53 12.56
N PRO A 38 20.56 9.36 12.24
CA PRO A 38 21.59 9.73 13.20
C PRO A 38 20.95 10.44 14.41
N PRO A 39 21.28 10.05 15.66
CA PRO A 39 22.10 8.91 16.03
C PRO A 39 21.34 7.56 15.97
N TRP A 40 22.01 6.58 15.37
CA TRP A 40 21.60 5.26 14.88
C TRP A 40 20.82 4.37 15.87
N TYR A 41 20.79 4.74 17.15
CA TYR A 41 20.11 4.00 18.22
C TYR A 41 18.59 4.21 18.26
N LYS A 42 18.04 5.25 17.60
CA LYS A 42 16.59 5.49 17.50
C LYS A 42 16.07 5.19 16.09
N ARG A 43 15.20 4.18 15.98
CA ARG A 43 14.42 3.93 14.75
C ARG A 43 13.26 4.90 14.69
N LYS A 44 13.25 5.81 13.71
CA LYS A 44 12.08 6.65 13.42
C LYS A 44 11.12 5.90 12.50
N LYS A 45 9.81 5.99 12.76
CA LYS A 45 8.77 5.44 11.87
C LYS A 45 8.33 6.54 10.91
N VAL A 46 8.67 6.40 9.63
CA VAL A 46 8.38 7.37 8.56
C VAL A 46 7.26 6.84 7.69
N TYR A 47 6.33 7.70 7.28
CA TYR A 47 5.30 7.33 6.31
C TYR A 47 5.89 7.41 4.88
N SER A 48 5.65 6.39 4.05
CA SER A 48 6.25 6.29 2.70
C SER A 48 5.90 7.45 1.77
N SER A 49 4.87 8.23 2.08
CA SER A 49 4.45 9.40 1.30
C SER A 49 4.35 10.65 2.18
N ALA A 50 5.26 10.79 3.14
CA ALA A 50 5.39 11.99 3.94
C ALA A 50 5.69 13.21 3.02
N GLN A 51 4.96 14.30 3.23
CA GLN A 51 5.18 15.57 2.53
C GLN A 51 6.17 16.48 3.29
N THR A 52 6.38 16.21 4.57
CA THR A 52 7.28 16.96 5.46
C THR A 52 8.62 16.23 5.58
N SER A 53 9.71 16.99 5.68
CA SER A 53 11.03 16.43 6.01
C SER A 53 10.99 15.77 7.40
N VAL A 54 11.62 14.59 7.50
CA VAL A 54 11.64 13.70 8.69
C VAL A 54 12.96 13.70 9.44
#